data_AF-I0KVG7-F1
#
_entry.id   AF-I0KVG7-F1
#
_cell.length_a   1.000
_cell.length_b   1.000
_cell.length_c   1.000
_cell.angle_alpha   90.00
_cell.angle_beta   90.00
_cell.angle_gamma   90.00
#
_symmetry.space_group_name_H-M   'P 1'
#
loop_
_entity.id
_entity.type
_entity.pdbx_description
1 polymer ?
#
loop_
_entity_poly.entity_id
_entity_poly.type
_entity_poly.pdbx_seq_one_letter_code
_entity_poly.pdbx_strand_id
1 'polypeptide(L)'
;MHQSELVDALGELPALRVEPDGPALVVTVPAIGESLRLYAEAVAWLKRGALPQGAPLLQIVVHHHGQELRMILLNDDVVWQPADADSLLDAPIPVRITDAPELVAYTEMERESAAALRALDGPAVNLDALAATLLLHRCVMVAAMRLGLRPLRAVRRWHELWCAVGELLPGSFWPDPDWDRLLVQAGVPLAPYEEARARDRPAGIEALTPADLRATEPKLTIDRADDSTVAAWRQWMKLTPRQFCEVLTAELPEARVEVSLYADGGGAVSLRIASSGVLRALLELRLSFPRRMTYLDEIRIADEATDTGLFQRLMSNVENLSRSLGLRGIKVYATGDGSVAFARAGFDWDRGAPE
;
A
#
# COMPACT_ATOMS: atom_id res chain seq x y z
N MET A 1 -21.39 -10.94 -11.16
CA MET A 1 -21.59 -11.69 -12.43
C MET A 1 -21.78 -13.17 -12.11
N HIS A 2 -22.49 -13.95 -12.93
CA HIS A 2 -22.61 -15.40 -12.67
C HIS A 2 -21.37 -16.16 -13.16
N GLN A 3 -20.99 -17.24 -12.46
CA GLN A 3 -19.82 -18.04 -12.83
C GLN A 3 -19.95 -18.66 -14.23
N SER A 4 -21.16 -19.06 -14.64
CA SER A 4 -21.42 -19.57 -16.00
C SER A 4 -21.12 -18.53 -17.08
N GLU A 5 -21.48 -17.26 -16.86
CA GLU A 5 -21.21 -16.18 -17.81
C GLU A 5 -19.70 -15.94 -17.97
N LEU A 6 -18.94 -16.07 -16.88
CA LEU A 6 -17.48 -15.98 -16.92
C LEU A 6 -16.87 -17.15 -17.70
N VAL A 7 -17.34 -18.37 -17.45
CA VAL A 7 -16.88 -19.57 -18.17
C VAL A 7 -17.18 -19.46 -19.66
N ASP A 8 -18.38 -19.04 -20.03
CA ASP A 8 -18.78 -18.85 -21.43
C ASP A 8 -17.91 -17.80 -22.13
N ALA A 9 -17.61 -16.69 -21.45
CA ALA A 9 -16.72 -15.67 -22.00
C ALA A 9 -15.29 -16.20 -22.18
N LEU A 10 -14.72 -16.87 -21.17
CA LEU A 10 -13.39 -17.47 -21.25
C LEU A 10 -13.29 -18.53 -22.35
N GLY A 11 -14.39 -19.21 -22.68
CA GLY A 11 -14.47 -20.16 -23.79
C GLY A 11 -14.19 -19.55 -25.18
N GLU A 12 -14.24 -18.23 -25.34
CA GLU A 12 -13.87 -17.53 -26.58
C GLU A 12 -12.36 -17.41 -26.78
N LEU A 13 -11.57 -17.73 -25.76
CA LEU A 13 -10.12 -17.79 -25.81
C LEU A 13 -9.69 -19.28 -25.78
N PRO A 14 -9.73 -19.98 -26.92
CA PRO A 14 -9.61 -21.45 -26.97
C PRO A 14 -8.25 -21.99 -26.52
N ALA A 15 -7.22 -21.15 -26.44
CA ALA A 15 -5.91 -21.56 -25.95
C ALA A 15 -5.84 -21.62 -24.41
N LEU A 16 -6.78 -20.98 -23.71
CA LEU A 16 -6.82 -20.97 -22.25
C LEU A 16 -7.31 -22.31 -21.71
N ARG A 17 -6.76 -22.72 -20.56
CA ARG A 17 -7.29 -23.85 -19.79
C ARG A 17 -8.01 -23.29 -18.57
N VAL A 18 -9.30 -23.56 -18.48
CA VAL A 18 -10.16 -23.03 -17.42
C VAL A 18 -10.64 -24.19 -16.56
N GLU A 19 -10.27 -24.16 -15.28
CA GLU A 19 -10.61 -25.21 -14.32
C GLU A 19 -11.25 -24.59 -13.07
N PRO A 20 -12.35 -25.15 -12.55
CA PRO A 20 -12.92 -24.69 -11.28
C PRO A 20 -12.04 -25.12 -10.10
N ASP A 21 -11.77 -24.20 -9.18
CA ASP A 21 -11.10 -24.44 -7.88
C ASP A 21 -11.90 -23.75 -6.77
N GLY A 22 -12.88 -24.49 -6.23
CA GLY A 22 -13.84 -23.96 -5.26
C GLY A 22 -14.64 -22.79 -5.87
N PRO A 23 -14.70 -21.61 -5.20
CA PRO A 23 -15.38 -20.43 -5.73
C PRO A 23 -14.59 -19.69 -6.83
N ALA A 24 -13.34 -20.09 -7.08
CA ALA A 24 -12.48 -19.49 -8.10
C ALA A 24 -12.51 -20.30 -9.41
N LEU A 25 -12.25 -19.63 -10.51
CA LEU A 25 -11.79 -20.22 -11.76
C LEU A 25 -10.29 -20.03 -11.88
N VAL A 26 -9.55 -21.12 -12.03
CA VAL A 26 -8.14 -21.10 -12.39
C VAL A 26 -8.06 -21.05 -13.91
N VAL A 27 -7.52 -19.95 -14.43
CA VAL A 27 -7.31 -19.75 -15.85
C VAL A 27 -5.82 -19.83 -16.12
N THR A 28 -5.40 -20.93 -16.75
CA THR A 28 -4.01 -21.12 -17.19
C THR A 28 -3.85 -20.56 -18.60
N VAL A 29 -2.80 -19.78 -18.80
CA VAL A 29 -2.38 -19.25 -20.12
C VAL A 29 -1.13 -20.02 -20.53
N PRO A 30 -1.25 -21.08 -21.37
CA PRO A 30 -0.15 -22.02 -21.59
C PRO A 30 1.09 -21.38 -22.23
N ALA A 31 0.89 -20.34 -23.06
CA ALA A 31 1.99 -19.67 -23.77
C ALA A 31 2.99 -18.99 -22.82
N ILE A 32 2.51 -18.42 -21.71
CA ILE A 32 3.36 -17.82 -20.67
C ILE A 32 3.66 -18.79 -19.52
N GLY A 33 2.93 -19.91 -19.45
CA GLY A 33 3.11 -20.94 -18.42
C GLY A 33 2.64 -20.50 -17.03
N GLU A 34 1.77 -19.50 -16.97
CA GLU A 34 1.26 -18.92 -15.73
C GLU A 34 -0.26 -19.12 -15.60
N SER A 35 -0.76 -18.97 -14.38
CA SER A 35 -2.19 -19.10 -14.07
C SER A 35 -2.67 -17.93 -13.24
N LEU A 36 -3.91 -17.50 -13.51
CA LEU A 36 -4.61 -16.52 -12.69
C LEU A 36 -5.85 -17.15 -12.02
N ARG A 37 -6.23 -16.61 -10.87
CA ARG A 37 -7.44 -16.98 -10.14
C ARG A 37 -8.49 -15.89 -10.28
N LEU A 38 -9.60 -16.19 -10.95
CA LEU A 38 -10.73 -15.28 -11.10
C LEU A 38 -11.90 -15.71 -10.23
N TYR A 39 -12.50 -14.75 -9.54
CA TYR A 39 -13.72 -14.95 -8.76
C TYR A 39 -14.86 -14.24 -9.47
N ALA A 40 -15.91 -14.96 -9.86
CA ALA A 40 -17.01 -14.39 -10.64
C ALA A 40 -17.75 -13.25 -9.91
N GLU A 41 -17.79 -13.32 -8.58
CA GLU A 41 -18.32 -12.26 -7.70
C GLU A 41 -17.49 -10.97 -7.72
N ALA A 42 -16.19 -11.08 -7.98
CA ALA A 42 -15.30 -9.93 -8.03
C ALA A 42 -15.30 -9.27 -9.42
N VAL A 43 -15.79 -9.93 -10.47
CA VAL A 43 -15.87 -9.34 -11.80
C VAL A 43 -17.01 -8.32 -11.87
N ALA A 44 -16.62 -7.06 -11.97
CA ALA A 44 -17.51 -5.90 -12.09
C ALA A 44 -18.06 -5.76 -13.52
N TRP A 45 -17.19 -5.97 -14.49
CA TRP A 45 -17.48 -5.77 -15.90
C TRP A 45 -16.64 -6.70 -16.76
N LEU A 46 -17.25 -7.17 -17.85
CA LEU A 46 -16.61 -8.04 -18.83
C LEU A 46 -17.05 -7.62 -20.23
N LYS A 47 -16.08 -7.51 -21.15
CA LYS A 47 -16.34 -7.21 -22.55
C LYS A 47 -15.48 -8.07 -23.47
N ARG A 48 -16.16 -8.68 -24.43
CA ARG A 48 -15.56 -9.41 -25.54
C ARG A 48 -15.07 -8.45 -26.60
N GLY A 49 -13.94 -8.75 -27.22
CA GLY A 49 -13.38 -7.95 -28.30
C GLY A 49 -12.48 -8.78 -29.21
N ALA A 50 -11.85 -8.08 -30.13
CA ALA A 50 -10.79 -8.64 -30.97
C ALA A 50 -9.67 -7.62 -31.12
N LEU A 51 -8.44 -8.11 -31.21
CA LEU A 51 -7.28 -7.32 -31.64
C LEU A 51 -7.43 -6.92 -33.11
N PRO A 52 -6.69 -5.91 -33.61
CA PRO A 52 -6.76 -5.47 -35.01
C PRO A 52 -6.58 -6.61 -36.04
N GLN A 53 -5.77 -7.61 -35.72
CA GLN A 53 -5.54 -8.82 -36.52
C GLN A 53 -6.66 -9.88 -36.42
N GLY A 54 -7.74 -9.60 -35.69
CA GLY A 54 -8.91 -10.46 -35.52
C GLY A 54 -8.80 -11.51 -34.41
N ALA A 55 -7.68 -11.57 -33.69
CA ALA A 55 -7.52 -12.49 -32.56
C ALA A 55 -8.45 -12.09 -31.39
N PRO A 56 -9.15 -13.03 -30.75
CA PRO A 56 -10.10 -12.71 -29.68
C PRO A 56 -9.37 -12.20 -28.43
N LEU A 57 -10.06 -11.32 -27.68
CA LEU A 57 -9.62 -10.83 -26.38
C LEU A 57 -10.81 -10.68 -25.44
N LEU A 58 -10.54 -10.74 -24.13
CA LEU A 58 -11.51 -10.41 -23.09
C LEU A 58 -10.97 -9.27 -22.24
N GLN A 59 -11.72 -8.18 -22.15
CA GLN A 59 -11.46 -7.11 -21.19
C GLN A 59 -12.25 -7.39 -19.92
N ILE A 60 -11.59 -7.40 -18.77
CA ILE A 60 -12.19 -7.72 -17.48
C ILE A 60 -11.82 -6.62 -16.49
N VAL A 61 -12.82 -6.13 -15.77
CA VAL A 61 -12.65 -5.25 -14.61
C VAL A 61 -13.03 -6.03 -13.36
N VAL A 62 -12.12 -6.06 -12.39
CA VAL A 62 -12.29 -6.79 -11.13
C VAL A 62 -12.28 -5.80 -9.96
N HIS A 63 -13.21 -5.95 -9.02
CA HIS A 63 -13.16 -5.27 -7.74
C HIS A 63 -12.24 -6.03 -6.78
N HIS A 64 -11.22 -5.34 -6.29
CA HIS A 64 -10.29 -5.87 -5.31
C HIS A 64 -10.02 -4.81 -4.23
N HIS A 65 -10.41 -5.10 -2.99
CA HIS A 65 -10.27 -4.19 -1.84
C HIS A 65 -10.76 -2.75 -2.10
N GLY A 66 -11.91 -2.61 -2.76
CA GLY A 66 -12.50 -1.31 -3.08
C GLY A 66 -11.85 -0.57 -4.26
N GLN A 67 -10.93 -1.21 -4.98
CA GLN A 67 -10.34 -0.68 -6.21
C GLN A 67 -10.82 -1.47 -7.43
N GLU A 68 -10.99 -0.78 -8.55
CA GLU A 68 -11.19 -1.42 -9.85
C GLU A 68 -9.85 -1.69 -10.51
N LEU A 69 -9.61 -2.95 -10.86
CA LEU A 69 -8.42 -3.41 -11.54
C LEU A 69 -8.79 -3.88 -12.95
N ARG A 70 -8.05 -3.41 -13.95
CA ARG A 70 -8.30 -3.71 -15.36
C ARG A 70 -7.31 -4.76 -15.86
N MET A 71 -7.82 -5.74 -16.59
CA MET A 71 -7.01 -6.69 -17.34
C MET A 71 -7.58 -6.97 -18.72
N ILE A 72 -6.70 -7.41 -19.62
CA ILE A 72 -7.04 -8.01 -20.91
C ILE A 72 -6.47 -9.42 -20.92
N LEU A 73 -7.33 -10.41 -21.15
CA LEU A 73 -6.91 -11.79 -21.42
C LEU A 73 -6.84 -12.01 -22.93
N LEU A 74 -5.73 -12.59 -23.36
CA LEU A 74 -5.48 -13.06 -24.71
C LEU A 74 -5.29 -14.59 -24.68
N ASN A 75 -5.23 -15.22 -25.86
CA ASN A 75 -4.92 -16.65 -25.97
C ASN A 75 -3.51 -16.98 -25.46
N ASP A 76 -2.59 -16.04 -25.63
CA ASP A 76 -1.16 -16.22 -25.43
C ASP A 76 -0.55 -15.27 -24.41
N ASP A 77 -1.34 -14.36 -23.84
CA ASP A 77 -0.84 -13.34 -22.91
C ASP A 77 -1.92 -12.83 -21.96
N VAL A 78 -1.48 -12.08 -20.96
CA VAL A 78 -2.33 -11.31 -20.06
C VAL A 78 -1.76 -9.90 -20.00
N VAL A 79 -2.63 -8.91 -20.04
CA VAL A 79 -2.26 -7.49 -20.00
C VAL A 79 -2.97 -6.84 -18.82
N TRP A 80 -2.30 -5.96 -18.08
CA TRP A 80 -2.92 -5.27 -16.95
C TRP A 80 -2.33 -3.90 -16.72
N GLN A 81 -3.08 -3.10 -15.95
CA GLN A 81 -2.64 -1.77 -15.54
C GLN A 81 -1.61 -1.88 -14.41
N PRO A 82 -0.43 -1.23 -14.51
CA PRO A 82 0.53 -1.20 -13.41
C PRO A 82 -0.08 -0.62 -12.13
N ALA A 83 0.34 -1.12 -10.97
CA ALA A 83 0.02 -0.48 -9.70
C ALA A 83 0.74 0.88 -9.60
N ASP A 84 0.18 1.80 -8.82
CA ASP A 84 0.83 3.09 -8.56
C ASP A 84 2.12 2.89 -7.74
N ALA A 85 3.20 3.57 -8.13
CA ALA A 85 4.52 3.46 -7.48
C ALA A 85 4.48 3.99 -6.04
N ASP A 86 3.72 5.06 -5.79
CA ASP A 86 3.46 5.60 -4.44
C ASP A 86 2.75 4.58 -3.54
N SER A 87 2.06 3.61 -4.15
CA SER A 87 1.42 2.53 -3.43
C SER A 87 2.43 1.49 -2.90
N LEU A 88 3.64 1.46 -3.47
CA LEU A 88 4.66 0.43 -3.25
C LEU A 88 5.94 0.92 -2.58
N LEU A 89 6.31 2.18 -2.78
CA LEU A 89 7.53 2.77 -2.20
C LEU A 89 7.25 3.56 -0.93
N ASP A 90 8.11 3.35 0.07
CA ASP A 90 8.36 4.24 1.20
C ASP A 90 9.38 5.30 0.78
N ALA A 91 8.89 6.30 0.03
CA ALA A 91 9.70 7.42 -0.38
C ALA A 91 9.26 8.69 0.36
N PRO A 92 10.20 9.55 0.80
CA PRO A 92 9.86 10.81 1.46
C PRO A 92 9.15 11.80 0.52
N ILE A 93 9.30 11.61 -0.80
CA ILE A 93 8.67 12.40 -1.86
C ILE A 93 7.86 11.43 -2.73
N PRO A 94 6.64 11.80 -3.16
CA PRO A 94 5.86 11.01 -4.12
C PRO A 94 6.66 10.72 -5.40
N VAL A 95 6.68 9.46 -5.80
CA VAL A 95 7.38 8.93 -6.97
C VAL A 95 6.34 8.60 -8.03
N ARG A 96 6.41 9.30 -9.17
CA ARG A 96 5.57 9.04 -10.33
C ARG A 96 6.42 8.61 -11.52
N ILE A 97 5.98 7.56 -12.20
CA ILE A 97 6.53 7.16 -13.49
C ILE A 97 5.73 7.91 -14.56
N THR A 98 6.30 9.01 -15.09
CA THR A 98 5.59 9.94 -15.98
C THR A 98 5.14 9.31 -17.29
N ASP A 99 5.92 8.35 -17.80
CA ASP A 99 5.67 7.65 -19.05
C ASP A 99 5.32 6.18 -18.82
N ALA A 100 4.63 5.88 -17.71
CA ALA A 100 4.16 4.53 -17.46
C ALA A 100 3.13 4.14 -18.53
N PRO A 101 3.32 3.00 -19.23
CA PRO A 101 2.30 2.47 -20.13
C PRO A 101 1.01 2.19 -19.35
N GLU A 102 -0.14 2.53 -19.95
CA GLU A 102 -1.45 2.33 -19.33
C GLU A 102 -1.73 0.85 -19.03
N LEU A 103 -1.26 -0.02 -19.93
CA LEU A 103 -1.38 -1.47 -19.83
C LEU A 103 -0.05 -2.11 -20.25
N VAL A 104 0.38 -3.13 -19.51
CA VAL A 104 1.61 -3.89 -19.78
C VAL A 104 1.28 -5.36 -19.93
N ALA A 105 1.80 -5.97 -20.99
CA ALA A 105 1.65 -7.40 -21.24
C ALA A 105 2.68 -8.22 -20.43
N TYR A 106 2.33 -9.44 -20.03
CA TYR A 106 3.25 -10.31 -19.29
C TYR A 106 4.52 -10.58 -20.10
N THR A 107 4.36 -10.89 -21.39
CA THR A 107 5.49 -11.19 -22.27
C THR A 107 6.41 -9.98 -22.47
N GLU A 108 5.85 -8.77 -22.53
CA GLU A 108 6.60 -7.53 -22.61
C GLU A 108 7.42 -7.31 -21.34
N MET A 109 6.81 -7.43 -20.17
CA MET A 109 7.51 -7.35 -18.88
C MET A 109 8.65 -8.38 -18.78
N GLU A 110 8.43 -9.64 -19.20
CA GLU A 110 9.47 -10.66 -19.20
C GLU A 110 10.63 -10.32 -20.14
N ARG A 111 10.31 -9.82 -21.34
CA ARG A 111 11.30 -9.43 -22.35
C ARG A 111 12.14 -8.26 -21.85
N GLU A 112 11.51 -7.22 -21.30
CA GLU A 112 12.18 -6.05 -20.76
C GLU A 112 13.01 -6.41 -19.52
N SER A 113 12.52 -7.31 -18.66
CA SER A 113 13.31 -7.81 -17.52
C SER A 113 14.58 -8.53 -17.97
N ALA A 114 14.48 -9.37 -19.00
CA ALA A 114 15.64 -10.06 -19.56
C ALA A 114 16.59 -9.09 -20.27
N ALA A 115 16.08 -8.04 -20.91
CA ALA A 115 16.89 -6.99 -21.53
C ALA A 115 17.63 -6.15 -20.48
N ALA A 116 16.95 -5.77 -19.40
CA ALA A 116 17.52 -5.03 -18.28
C ALA A 116 18.67 -5.81 -17.61
N LEU A 117 18.48 -7.12 -17.36
CA LEU A 117 19.54 -7.97 -16.82
C LEU A 117 20.76 -8.05 -17.74
N ARG A 118 20.56 -8.19 -19.06
CA ARG A 118 21.68 -8.17 -20.02
C ARG A 118 22.39 -6.83 -20.09
N ALA A 119 21.69 -5.73 -19.85
CA ALA A 119 22.26 -4.39 -19.89
C ALA A 119 23.20 -4.11 -18.71
N LEU A 120 23.10 -4.85 -17.59
CA LEU A 120 24.01 -4.74 -16.44
C LEU A 120 25.48 -4.98 -16.84
N ASP A 121 25.72 -5.90 -17.76
CA ASP A 121 27.07 -6.26 -18.23
C ASP A 121 27.58 -5.31 -19.34
N GLY A 122 26.80 -4.28 -19.70
CA GLY A 122 27.11 -3.37 -20.78
C GLY A 122 28.11 -2.27 -20.40
N PRO A 123 29.01 -1.84 -21.32
CA PRO A 123 30.02 -0.82 -21.04
C PRO A 123 29.45 0.60 -20.84
N ALA A 124 28.18 0.82 -21.15
CA ALA A 124 27.48 2.10 -21.04
C ALA A 124 26.13 1.94 -20.31
N VAL A 125 26.13 1.16 -19.21
CA VAL A 125 24.93 0.90 -18.42
C VAL A 125 24.35 2.20 -17.86
N ASN A 126 23.06 2.45 -18.13
CA ASN A 126 22.31 3.54 -17.51
C ASN A 126 21.58 2.99 -16.28
N LEU A 127 22.19 3.18 -15.11
CA LEU A 127 21.69 2.62 -13.87
C LEU A 127 20.35 3.24 -13.43
N ASP A 128 20.12 4.52 -13.69
CA ASP A 128 18.86 5.19 -13.38
C ASP A 128 17.70 4.61 -14.20
N ALA A 129 17.94 4.34 -15.48
CA ALA A 129 16.96 3.68 -16.34
C ALA A 129 16.65 2.24 -15.86
N LEU A 130 17.66 1.50 -15.38
CA LEU A 130 17.46 0.18 -14.80
C LEU A 130 16.68 0.23 -13.48
N ALA A 131 16.95 1.21 -12.63
CA ALA A 131 16.22 1.44 -11.38
C ALA A 131 14.74 1.80 -11.67
N ALA A 132 14.48 2.67 -12.64
CA ALA A 132 13.12 2.99 -13.08
C ALA A 132 12.40 1.76 -13.66
N THR A 133 13.10 0.95 -14.46
CA THR A 133 12.57 -0.31 -15.02
C THR A 133 12.23 -1.32 -13.92
N LEU A 134 13.12 -1.46 -12.93
CA LEU A 134 12.90 -2.28 -11.74
C LEU A 134 11.63 -1.87 -10.97
N LEU A 135 11.44 -0.56 -10.76
CA LEU A 135 10.23 -0.03 -10.12
C LEU A 135 8.97 -0.32 -10.94
N LEU A 136 8.99 -0.04 -12.25
CA LEU A 136 7.86 -0.31 -13.14
C LEU A 136 7.49 -1.80 -13.14
N HIS A 137 8.47 -2.69 -13.22
CA HIS A 137 8.23 -4.14 -13.17
C HIS A 137 7.60 -4.57 -11.84
N ARG A 138 8.04 -3.99 -10.71
CA ARG A 138 7.38 -4.26 -9.41
C ARG A 138 5.92 -3.81 -9.43
N CYS A 139 5.65 -2.62 -9.96
CA CYS A 139 4.30 -2.07 -10.13
C CYS A 139 3.40 -3.00 -10.94
N VAL A 140 3.92 -3.49 -12.06
CA VAL A 140 3.28 -4.45 -12.95
C VAL A 140 3.01 -5.76 -12.20
N MET A 141 4.01 -6.39 -11.57
CA MET A 141 3.80 -7.67 -10.87
C MET A 141 2.83 -7.58 -9.69
N VAL A 142 2.83 -6.49 -8.91
CA VAL A 142 1.85 -6.31 -7.82
C VAL A 142 0.43 -6.25 -8.37
N ALA A 143 0.21 -5.50 -9.45
CA ALA A 143 -1.11 -5.46 -10.08
C ALA A 143 -1.55 -6.84 -10.55
N ALA A 144 -0.65 -7.60 -11.18
CA ALA A 144 -0.92 -8.97 -11.60
C ALA A 144 -1.28 -9.89 -10.41
N MET A 145 -0.56 -9.76 -9.29
CA MET A 145 -0.81 -10.53 -8.07
C MET A 145 -2.19 -10.23 -7.46
N ARG A 146 -2.60 -8.96 -7.45
CA ARG A 146 -3.94 -8.53 -6.99
C ARG A 146 -5.06 -9.12 -7.84
N LEU A 147 -4.77 -9.40 -9.11
CA LEU A 147 -5.64 -10.08 -10.06
C LEU A 147 -5.53 -11.61 -10.03
N GLY A 148 -4.83 -12.15 -9.02
CA GLY A 148 -4.71 -13.58 -8.79
C GLY A 148 -3.65 -14.29 -9.63
N LEU A 149 -2.82 -13.56 -10.41
CA LEU A 149 -1.67 -14.13 -11.09
C LEU A 149 -0.55 -14.47 -10.08
N ARG A 150 0.27 -15.47 -10.41
CA ARG A 150 1.45 -15.84 -9.63
C ARG A 150 2.71 -15.85 -10.52
N PRO A 151 3.25 -14.69 -10.92
CA PRO A 151 4.29 -14.56 -11.94
C PRO A 151 5.69 -15.00 -11.46
N LEU A 152 5.88 -16.28 -11.13
CA LEU A 152 7.08 -16.78 -10.43
C LEU A 152 8.38 -16.50 -11.21
N ARG A 153 8.35 -16.65 -12.54
CA ARG A 153 9.53 -16.41 -13.39
C ARG A 153 9.95 -14.94 -13.41
N ALA A 154 8.98 -14.05 -13.57
CA ALA A 154 9.21 -12.61 -13.59
C ALA A 154 9.74 -12.11 -12.23
N VAL A 155 9.17 -12.61 -11.13
CA VAL A 155 9.58 -12.29 -9.75
C VAL A 155 11.05 -12.65 -9.51
N ARG A 156 11.47 -13.83 -9.95
CA ARG A 156 12.87 -14.26 -9.83
C ARG A 156 13.82 -13.33 -10.58
N ARG A 157 13.53 -13.02 -11.85
CA ARG A 157 14.35 -12.09 -12.65
C ARG A 157 14.38 -10.69 -12.07
N TRP A 158 13.24 -10.23 -11.56
CA TRP A 158 13.17 -8.96 -10.86
C TRP A 158 14.08 -8.93 -9.64
N HIS A 159 14.11 -10.01 -8.86
CA HIS A 159 14.99 -10.08 -7.68
C HIS A 159 16.47 -10.05 -8.09
N GLU A 160 16.84 -10.72 -9.17
CA GLU A 160 18.20 -10.64 -9.73
C GLU A 160 18.56 -9.19 -10.10
N LEU A 161 17.65 -8.45 -10.74
CA LEU A 161 17.86 -7.02 -11.06
C LEU A 161 17.89 -6.15 -9.79
N TRP A 162 17.03 -6.42 -8.81
CA TRP A 162 16.97 -5.73 -7.52
C TRP A 162 18.31 -5.80 -6.78
N CYS A 163 18.92 -6.98 -6.73
CA CYS A 163 20.22 -7.17 -6.10
C CYS A 163 21.34 -6.32 -6.74
N ALA A 164 21.19 -5.92 -8.00
CA ALA A 164 22.18 -5.12 -8.71
C ALA A 164 21.94 -3.60 -8.60
N VAL A 165 20.69 -3.15 -8.65
CA VAL A 165 20.36 -1.70 -8.77
C VAL A 165 19.32 -1.20 -7.74
N GLY A 166 18.89 -2.03 -6.80
CA GLY A 166 17.83 -1.68 -5.83
C GLY A 166 18.18 -0.51 -4.92
N GLU A 167 19.47 -0.31 -4.59
CA GLU A 167 19.94 0.82 -3.79
C GLU A 167 19.79 2.19 -4.49
N LEU A 168 19.49 2.20 -5.79
CA LEU A 168 19.27 3.41 -6.58
C LEU A 168 17.81 3.86 -6.59
N LEU A 169 16.90 3.09 -5.99
CA LEU A 169 15.52 3.53 -5.86
C LEU A 169 15.41 4.73 -4.88
N PRO A 170 14.43 5.64 -5.10
CA PRO A 170 14.21 6.81 -4.25
C PRO A 170 13.66 6.49 -2.84
N GLY A 171 13.48 5.21 -2.51
CA GLY A 171 12.98 4.73 -1.24
C GLY A 171 12.91 3.19 -1.21
N SER A 172 12.67 2.63 -0.02
CA SER A 172 12.48 1.20 0.15
C SER A 172 11.09 0.75 -0.28
N PHE A 173 10.91 -0.50 -0.69
CA PHE A 173 9.57 -1.05 -0.89
C PHE A 173 8.87 -1.26 0.45
N TRP A 174 7.58 -0.94 0.51
CA TRP A 174 6.72 -1.29 1.63
C TRP A 174 6.67 -2.80 1.86
N PRO A 175 6.55 -3.25 3.14
CA PRO A 175 6.32 -4.66 3.44
C PRO A 175 5.08 -5.18 2.72
N ASP A 176 5.24 -6.33 2.07
CA ASP A 176 4.21 -6.96 1.26
C ASP A 176 4.30 -8.48 1.47
N PRO A 177 3.55 -9.04 2.44
CA PRO A 177 3.60 -10.46 2.76
C PRO A 177 3.23 -11.37 1.58
N ASP A 178 2.40 -10.87 0.65
CA ASP A 178 2.05 -11.62 -0.56
C ASP A 178 3.25 -11.72 -1.51
N TRP A 179 4.03 -10.65 -1.60
CA TRP A 179 5.27 -10.64 -2.36
C TRP A 179 6.34 -11.54 -1.75
N ASP A 180 6.52 -11.49 -0.43
CA ASP A 180 7.50 -12.33 0.26
C ASP A 180 7.18 -13.81 0.05
N ARG A 181 5.90 -14.18 0.14
CA ARG A 181 5.43 -15.53 -0.21
C ARG A 181 5.73 -15.88 -1.67
N LEU A 182 5.55 -14.93 -2.58
CA LEU A 182 5.80 -15.14 -4.01
C LEU A 182 7.29 -15.32 -4.32
N LEU A 183 8.18 -14.56 -3.67
CA LEU A 183 9.63 -14.73 -3.76
C LEU A 183 10.06 -16.14 -3.30
N VAL A 184 9.54 -16.58 -2.15
CA VAL A 184 9.80 -17.94 -1.63
C VAL A 184 9.32 -19.01 -2.61
N GLN A 185 8.10 -18.85 -3.16
CA GLN A 185 7.57 -19.76 -4.18
C GLN A 185 8.40 -19.77 -5.46
N ALA A 186 8.99 -18.62 -5.84
CA ALA A 186 9.88 -18.50 -6.98
C ALA A 186 11.28 -19.10 -6.73
N GLY A 187 11.53 -19.65 -5.54
CA GLY A 187 12.81 -20.23 -5.15
C GLY A 187 13.88 -19.18 -4.87
N VAL A 188 13.48 -17.93 -4.63
CA VAL A 188 14.40 -16.88 -4.19
C VAL A 188 14.62 -17.07 -2.69
N PRO A 189 15.84 -17.37 -2.24
CA PRO A 189 16.13 -17.34 -0.81
C PRO A 189 15.94 -15.91 -0.34
N LEU A 190 15.11 -15.72 0.69
CA LEU A 190 15.07 -14.44 1.39
C LEU A 190 16.44 -14.29 2.10
N ALA A 191 17.45 -13.74 1.42
CA ALA A 191 18.40 -12.89 2.12
C ALA A 191 17.51 -11.85 2.79
N PRO A 192 17.45 -11.78 4.14
CA PRO A 192 16.25 -11.31 4.81
C PRO A 192 15.89 -9.94 4.24
N TYR A 193 14.71 -9.84 3.64
CA TYR A 193 14.10 -8.55 3.34
C TYR A 193 14.11 -7.65 4.60
N GLU A 194 14.14 -8.27 5.79
CA GLU A 194 14.43 -7.66 7.09
C GLU A 194 15.81 -6.98 7.21
N GLU A 195 16.90 -7.50 6.62
CA GLU A 195 18.23 -6.87 6.61
C GLU A 195 18.26 -5.62 5.72
N ALA A 196 17.49 -5.62 4.62
CA ALA A 196 17.28 -4.42 3.80
C ALA A 196 16.39 -3.40 4.53
N ARG A 197 15.31 -3.85 5.18
CA ARG A 197 14.41 -3.03 6.03
C ARG A 197 15.12 -2.45 7.26
N ALA A 198 16.11 -3.15 7.80
CA ALA A 198 16.89 -2.70 8.97
C ALA A 198 17.72 -1.44 8.67
N ARG A 199 17.99 -1.13 7.38
CA ARG A 199 18.72 0.09 7.00
C ARG A 199 17.87 1.36 7.10
N ASP A 200 16.53 1.24 6.99
CA ASP A 200 15.58 2.37 7.02
C ASP A 200 14.71 2.43 8.29
N ARG A 201 14.67 1.36 9.11
CA ARG A 201 13.99 1.39 10.42
C ARG A 201 14.79 2.26 11.39
N PRO A 202 14.15 3.19 12.13
CA PRO A 202 14.83 3.88 13.22
C PRO A 202 15.45 2.88 14.19
N ALA A 203 16.73 3.06 14.49
CA ALA A 203 17.43 2.22 15.46
C ALA A 203 16.61 2.15 16.77
N GLY A 204 16.38 0.93 17.28
CA GLY A 204 15.73 0.70 18.57
C GLY A 204 14.29 0.14 18.54
N ILE A 205 13.58 0.14 17.40
CA ILE A 205 12.23 -0.46 17.35
C ILE A 205 12.27 -1.98 17.59
N GLU A 206 13.23 -2.69 17.00
CA GLU A 206 13.38 -4.14 17.18
C GLU A 206 13.76 -4.50 18.63
N ALA A 207 14.53 -3.64 19.30
CA ALA A 207 14.93 -3.84 20.69
C ALA A 207 13.86 -3.40 21.71
N LEU A 208 12.72 -2.86 21.24
CA LEU A 208 11.69 -2.27 22.11
C LEU A 208 11.17 -3.27 23.14
N THR A 209 11.11 -2.86 24.39
CA THR A 209 10.57 -3.65 25.48
C THR A 209 9.29 -3.01 26.04
N PRO A 210 8.49 -3.74 26.83
CA PRO A 210 7.38 -3.13 27.56
C PRO A 210 7.81 -1.98 28.48
N ALA A 211 9.05 -2.00 28.99
CA ALA A 211 9.59 -0.92 29.81
C ALA A 211 9.82 0.35 29.00
N ASP A 212 10.27 0.24 27.75
CA ASP A 212 10.47 1.38 26.86
C ASP A 212 9.14 2.07 26.51
N LEU A 213 8.05 1.31 26.39
CA LEU A 213 6.70 1.85 26.22
C LEU A 213 6.30 2.72 27.44
N ARG A 214 6.46 2.18 28.65
CA ARG A 214 6.12 2.87 29.91
C ARG A 214 7.00 4.08 30.19
N ALA A 215 8.25 4.07 29.72
CA ALA A 215 9.18 5.19 29.89
C ALA A 215 8.73 6.47 29.16
N THR A 216 7.74 6.39 28.26
CA THR A 216 7.20 7.56 27.56
C THR A 216 6.09 8.29 28.33
N GLU A 217 5.63 7.74 29.44
CA GLU A 217 4.67 8.39 30.33
C GLU A 217 5.28 9.62 31.03
N PRO A 218 4.48 10.66 31.34
CA PRO A 218 3.03 10.77 31.11
C PRO A 218 2.66 11.38 29.76
N LYS A 219 3.64 11.63 28.87
CA LYS A 219 3.40 12.34 27.61
C LYS A 219 2.74 11.44 26.57
N LEU A 220 3.14 10.16 26.55
CA LEU A 220 2.51 9.10 25.79
C LEU A 220 2.16 7.95 26.75
N THR A 221 0.88 7.58 26.80
CA THR A 221 0.37 6.42 27.52
C THR A 221 -0.06 5.37 26.50
N ILE A 222 0.23 4.10 26.77
CA ILE A 222 -0.14 2.99 25.88
C ILE A 222 -1.04 2.05 26.69
N ASP A 223 -2.30 1.86 26.24
CA ASP A 223 -3.39 1.23 27.00
C ASP A 223 -3.02 -0.16 27.56
N ARG A 224 -2.07 -0.86 26.92
CA ARG A 224 -1.48 -2.12 27.43
C ARG A 224 -0.01 -2.24 27.05
N ALA A 225 0.89 -1.64 27.83
CA ALA A 225 2.33 -1.80 27.64
C ALA A 225 2.84 -3.21 28.04
N ASP A 226 2.55 -4.20 27.20
CA ASP A 226 2.92 -5.62 27.31
C ASP A 226 3.60 -6.14 26.03
N ASP A 227 4.00 -7.40 26.04
CA ASP A 227 4.72 -8.02 24.91
C ASP A 227 3.87 -8.10 23.63
N SER A 228 2.55 -8.20 23.76
CA SER A 228 1.65 -8.25 22.60
C SER A 228 1.60 -6.91 21.89
N THR A 229 1.53 -5.81 22.65
CA THR A 229 1.58 -4.45 22.11
C THR A 229 2.95 -4.12 21.55
N VAL A 230 4.04 -4.58 22.18
CA VAL A 230 5.39 -4.45 21.63
C VAL A 230 5.51 -5.17 20.29
N ALA A 231 4.99 -6.40 20.18
CA ALA A 231 4.98 -7.13 18.92
C ALA A 231 4.17 -6.40 17.84
N ALA A 232 2.97 -5.91 18.18
CA ALA A 232 2.16 -5.09 17.28
C ALA A 232 2.89 -3.80 16.87
N TRP A 233 3.57 -3.12 17.80
CA TRP A 233 4.33 -1.90 17.52
C TRP A 233 5.46 -2.18 16.53
N ARG A 234 6.26 -3.21 16.78
CA ARG A 234 7.35 -3.64 15.86
C ARG A 234 6.83 -3.98 14.47
N GLN A 235 5.68 -4.64 14.41
CA GLN A 235 5.06 -5.06 13.16
C GLN A 235 4.57 -3.87 12.33
N TRP A 236 3.80 -2.98 12.96
CA TRP A 236 2.99 -1.98 12.25
C TRP A 236 3.59 -0.57 12.25
N MET A 237 4.26 -0.18 13.34
CA MET A 237 4.73 1.20 13.52
C MET A 237 6.12 1.41 12.88
N LYS A 238 6.32 2.60 12.33
CA LYS A 238 7.60 3.02 11.73
C LYS A 238 8.39 4.01 12.58
N LEU A 239 7.81 4.40 13.71
CA LEU A 239 8.40 5.34 14.64
C LEU A 239 8.60 4.62 15.98
N THR A 240 9.68 4.96 16.68
CA THR A 240 9.75 4.66 18.11
C THR A 240 8.60 5.36 18.85
N PRO A 241 8.15 4.85 20.01
CA PRO A 241 7.13 5.53 20.83
C PRO A 241 7.45 7.01 21.08
N ARG A 242 8.72 7.31 21.31
CA ARG A 242 9.21 8.69 21.47
C ARG A 242 9.00 9.52 20.21
N GLN A 243 9.46 9.06 19.04
CA GLN A 243 9.29 9.78 17.78
C GLN A 243 7.82 9.95 17.41
N PHE A 244 6.98 8.92 17.64
CA PHE A 244 5.54 9.00 17.46
C PHE A 244 4.95 10.15 18.27
N CYS A 245 5.30 10.23 19.56
CA CYS A 245 4.87 11.30 20.44
C CYS A 245 5.40 12.67 19.98
N GLU A 246 6.68 12.76 19.60
CA GLU A 246 7.32 14.00 19.15
C GLU A 246 6.66 14.56 17.89
N VAL A 247 6.38 13.72 16.89
CA VAL A 247 5.69 14.14 15.65
C VAL A 247 4.27 14.62 15.95
N LEU A 248 3.50 13.86 16.74
CA LEU A 248 2.10 14.20 17.00
C LEU A 248 1.94 15.42 17.92
N THR A 249 2.89 15.63 18.84
CA THR A 249 2.84 16.73 19.82
C THR A 249 3.75 17.91 19.47
N ALA A 250 4.27 17.97 18.24
CA ALA A 250 5.11 19.06 17.78
C ALA A 250 4.42 20.41 18.00
N GLU A 251 5.10 21.33 18.69
CA GLU A 251 4.58 22.66 19.07
C GLU A 251 3.32 22.65 19.97
N LEU A 252 3.06 21.52 20.66
CA LEU A 252 1.94 21.36 21.59
C LEU A 252 2.47 20.94 22.98
N PRO A 253 3.05 21.87 23.76
CA PRO A 253 3.81 21.53 24.97
C PRO A 253 2.99 20.86 26.09
N GLU A 254 1.68 21.10 26.12
CA GLU A 254 0.76 20.53 27.12
C GLU A 254 -0.02 19.31 26.59
N ALA A 255 0.31 18.83 25.39
CA ALA A 255 -0.36 17.67 24.81
C ALA A 255 0.05 16.38 25.53
N ARG A 256 -0.96 15.56 25.82
CA ARG A 256 -0.82 14.17 26.27
C ARG A 256 -1.49 13.26 25.27
N VAL A 257 -0.86 12.14 24.99
CA VAL A 257 -1.30 11.19 23.97
C VAL A 257 -1.55 9.85 24.64
N GLU A 258 -2.64 9.20 24.26
CA GLU A 258 -2.97 7.84 24.63
C GLU A 258 -3.09 7.01 23.35
N VAL A 259 -2.43 5.86 23.29
CA VAL A 259 -2.40 4.99 22.12
C VAL A 259 -2.85 3.58 22.49
N SER A 260 -3.75 3.04 21.67
CA SER A 260 -4.07 1.62 21.63
C SER A 260 -3.65 1.06 20.28
N LEU A 261 -2.99 -0.09 20.28
CA LEU A 261 -2.57 -0.77 19.06
C LEU A 261 -2.93 -2.25 19.16
N TYR A 262 -3.56 -2.77 18.12
CA TYR A 262 -4.03 -4.14 18.05
C TYR A 262 -3.18 -4.97 17.08
N ALA A 263 -3.14 -6.28 17.31
CA ALA A 263 -2.31 -7.20 16.51
C ALA A 263 -2.69 -7.24 15.02
N ASP A 264 -3.97 -6.95 14.70
CA ASP A 264 -4.49 -6.91 13.33
C ASP A 264 -4.12 -5.62 12.57
N GLY A 265 -3.41 -4.68 13.22
CA GLY A 265 -3.01 -3.41 12.62
C GLY A 265 -4.09 -2.33 12.70
N GLY A 266 -5.13 -2.52 13.53
CA GLY A 266 -5.95 -1.42 14.00
C GLY A 266 -5.26 -0.66 15.13
N GLY A 267 -5.49 0.65 15.24
CA GLY A 267 -5.06 1.44 16.40
C GLY A 267 -5.97 2.62 16.65
N ALA A 268 -5.94 3.14 17.88
CA ALA A 268 -6.64 4.34 18.31
C ALA A 268 -5.66 5.30 18.98
N VAL A 269 -5.82 6.59 18.76
CA VAL A 269 -4.98 7.64 19.32
C VAL A 269 -5.87 8.75 19.85
N SER A 270 -5.81 8.97 21.16
CA SER A 270 -6.46 10.10 21.85
C SER A 270 -5.38 11.11 22.21
N LEU A 271 -5.51 12.35 21.75
CA LEU A 271 -4.66 13.46 22.16
C LEU A 271 -5.50 14.50 22.91
N ARG A 272 -5.01 14.91 24.07
CA ARG A 272 -5.63 15.91 24.93
C ARG A 272 -4.65 17.02 25.24
N ILE A 273 -5.10 18.26 25.11
CA ILE A 273 -4.35 19.44 25.56
C ILE A 273 -5.14 20.06 26.69
N ALA A 274 -4.55 20.08 27.89
CA ALA A 274 -5.18 20.67 29.07
C ALA A 274 -4.20 21.61 29.78
N SER A 275 -4.47 22.92 29.71
CA SER A 275 -3.69 23.92 30.43
C SER A 275 -4.28 24.11 31.81
N SER A 276 -3.49 23.89 32.86
CA SER A 276 -3.94 24.05 34.26
C SER A 276 -5.23 23.27 34.60
N GLY A 277 -5.42 22.10 33.96
CA GLY A 277 -6.61 21.25 34.15
C GLY A 277 -7.83 21.62 33.32
N VAL A 278 -7.78 22.72 32.55
CA VAL A 278 -8.86 23.12 31.63
C VAL A 278 -8.58 22.53 30.25
N LEU A 279 -9.51 21.72 29.73
CA LEU A 279 -9.40 21.11 28.40
C LEU A 279 -9.46 22.20 27.32
N ARG A 280 -8.40 22.31 26.51
CA ARG A 280 -8.29 23.25 25.39
C ARG A 280 -8.56 22.58 24.05
N ALA A 281 -8.15 21.33 23.89
CA ALA A 281 -8.44 20.55 22.70
C ALA A 281 -8.47 19.05 22.96
N LEU A 282 -9.26 18.36 22.15
CA LEU A 282 -9.35 16.91 22.05
C LEU A 282 -9.20 16.52 20.58
N LEU A 283 -8.45 15.45 20.32
CA LEU A 283 -8.27 14.87 19.00
C LEU A 283 -8.34 13.35 19.14
N GLU A 284 -9.24 12.71 18.41
CA GLU A 284 -9.39 11.25 18.36
C GLU A 284 -9.12 10.77 16.94
N LEU A 285 -8.13 9.88 16.81
CA LEU A 285 -7.76 9.26 15.55
C LEU A 285 -7.93 7.75 15.64
N ARG A 286 -8.28 7.15 14.52
CA ARG A 286 -8.16 5.71 14.32
C ARG A 286 -7.21 5.43 13.17
N LEU A 287 -6.25 4.57 13.43
CA LEU A 287 -5.26 4.13 12.47
C LEU A 287 -5.68 2.76 11.93
N SER A 288 -5.62 2.58 10.63
CA SER A 288 -5.75 1.26 10.01
C SER A 288 -4.57 1.04 9.08
N PHE A 289 -3.59 0.28 9.56
CA PHE A 289 -2.45 -0.14 8.74
C PHE A 289 -2.87 -1.04 7.57
N PRO A 290 -3.83 -2.00 7.74
CA PRO A 290 -4.32 -2.79 6.62
C PRO A 290 -5.00 -1.96 5.53
N ARG A 291 -5.82 -0.96 5.91
CA ARG A 291 -6.48 -0.06 4.95
C ARG A 291 -5.59 1.11 4.52
N ARG A 292 -4.42 1.29 5.16
CA ARG A 292 -3.49 2.41 5.00
C ARG A 292 -4.15 3.78 5.14
N MET A 293 -5.05 3.92 6.11
CA MET A 293 -5.82 5.13 6.33
C MET A 293 -5.73 5.59 7.79
N THR A 294 -5.61 6.89 7.97
CA THR A 294 -5.95 7.58 9.22
C THR A 294 -7.40 8.01 9.13
N TYR A 295 -8.18 7.78 10.18
CA TYR A 295 -9.53 8.32 10.31
C TYR A 295 -9.49 9.35 11.43
N LEU A 296 -9.90 10.58 11.11
CA LEU A 296 -10.13 11.61 12.10
C LEU A 296 -11.57 11.45 12.58
N ASP A 297 -11.72 10.78 13.73
CA ASP A 297 -13.03 10.45 14.28
C ASP A 297 -13.59 11.65 15.06
N GLU A 298 -12.74 12.41 15.77
CA GLU A 298 -13.16 13.63 16.47
C GLU A 298 -12.04 14.69 16.58
N ILE A 299 -12.42 15.96 16.46
CA ILE A 299 -11.59 17.10 16.87
C ILE A 299 -12.47 18.13 17.58
N ARG A 300 -12.07 18.55 18.78
CA ARG A 300 -12.73 19.63 19.53
C ARG A 300 -11.69 20.65 19.98
N ILE A 301 -12.02 21.92 19.85
CA ILE A 301 -11.20 23.04 20.30
C ILE A 301 -12.12 23.93 21.15
N ALA A 302 -11.67 24.28 22.35
CA ALA A 302 -12.39 25.18 23.23
C ALA A 302 -12.47 26.58 22.64
N ASP A 303 -13.55 27.32 22.90
CA ASP A 303 -13.80 28.63 22.31
C ASP A 303 -12.66 29.62 22.54
N GLU A 304 -12.01 29.56 23.71
CA GLU A 304 -10.91 30.45 24.05
C GLU A 304 -9.59 30.09 23.33
N ALA A 305 -9.54 28.96 22.63
CA ALA A 305 -8.43 28.52 21.79
C ALA A 305 -8.74 28.64 20.28
N THR A 306 -9.98 28.98 19.92
CA THR A 306 -10.36 29.39 18.57
C THR A 306 -9.52 30.61 18.16
N ASP A 307 -8.99 30.63 16.94
CA ASP A 307 -8.07 31.66 16.40
C ASP A 307 -6.60 31.64 16.90
N THR A 308 -6.20 30.68 17.73
CA THR A 308 -4.79 30.56 18.16
C THR A 308 -3.88 29.81 17.16
N GLY A 309 -4.45 29.37 16.03
CA GLY A 309 -3.79 28.47 15.08
C GLY A 309 -3.72 27.00 15.53
N LEU A 310 -4.38 26.65 16.64
CA LEU A 310 -4.29 25.30 17.24
C LEU A 310 -4.85 24.21 16.32
N PHE A 311 -5.94 24.50 15.61
CA PHE A 311 -6.51 23.60 14.62
C PHE A 311 -5.50 23.24 13.52
N GLN A 312 -4.85 24.25 12.94
CA GLN A 312 -3.88 24.07 11.86
C GLN A 312 -2.67 23.25 12.32
N ARG A 313 -2.17 23.50 13.54
CA ARG A 313 -1.06 22.71 14.12
C ARG A 313 -1.47 21.25 14.34
N LEU A 314 -2.67 21.01 14.90
CA LEU A 314 -3.18 19.65 15.09
C LEU A 314 -3.29 18.91 13.75
N MET A 315 -3.89 19.53 12.74
CA MET A 315 -4.03 18.91 11.41
C MET A 315 -2.68 18.66 10.75
N SER A 316 -1.76 19.63 10.79
CA SER A 316 -0.38 19.45 10.29
C SER A 316 0.33 18.29 11.00
N ASN A 317 0.14 18.13 12.31
CA ASN A 317 0.74 17.02 13.06
C ASN A 317 0.10 15.67 12.68
N VAL A 318 -1.20 15.62 12.43
CA VAL A 318 -1.90 14.41 11.94
C VAL A 318 -1.39 14.02 10.55
N GLU A 319 -1.22 14.98 9.64
CA GLU A 319 -0.66 14.76 8.31
C GLU A 319 0.79 14.26 8.37
N ASN A 320 1.63 14.91 9.17
CA ASN A 320 3.01 14.51 9.37
C ASN A 320 3.09 13.11 9.99
N LEU A 321 2.28 12.82 11.01
CA LEU A 321 2.20 11.50 11.61
C LEU A 321 1.77 10.44 10.59
N SER A 322 0.69 10.71 9.85
CA SER A 322 0.17 9.79 8.84
C SER A 322 1.22 9.49 7.77
N ARG A 323 1.94 10.52 7.31
CA ARG A 323 3.05 10.40 6.36
C ARG A 323 4.20 9.58 6.95
N SER A 324 4.65 9.89 8.17
CA SER A 324 5.74 9.17 8.85
C SER A 324 5.40 7.72 9.17
N LEU A 325 4.12 7.40 9.33
CA LEU A 325 3.63 6.02 9.47
C LEU A 325 3.39 5.32 8.12
N GLY A 326 3.51 6.05 7.00
CA GLY A 326 3.26 5.56 5.64
C GLY A 326 1.79 5.22 5.37
N LEU A 327 0.86 5.97 5.98
CA LEU A 327 -0.56 5.93 5.67
C LEU A 327 -0.85 6.83 4.46
N ARG A 328 -1.76 6.40 3.58
CA ARG A 328 -1.99 7.02 2.26
C ARG A 328 -2.98 8.17 2.26
N GLY A 329 -3.77 8.29 3.32
CA GLY A 329 -4.80 9.31 3.38
C GLY A 329 -5.38 9.49 4.77
N ILE A 330 -6.02 10.63 4.95
CA ILE A 330 -6.81 10.96 6.12
C ILE A 330 -8.26 11.03 5.66
N LYS A 331 -9.13 10.21 6.27
CA LYS A 331 -10.57 10.31 6.11
C LYS A 331 -11.14 11.06 7.30
N VAL A 332 -11.96 12.06 7.02
CA VAL A 332 -12.61 12.89 8.02
C VAL A 332 -14.10 12.73 7.88
N TYR A 333 -14.79 12.37 8.95
CA TYR A 333 -16.26 12.36 8.98
C TYR A 333 -16.73 13.61 9.72
N ALA A 334 -17.04 14.66 8.95
CA ALA A 334 -17.48 15.95 9.50
C ALA A 334 -18.90 16.30 9.05
N THR A 335 -19.69 16.85 9.97
CA THR A 335 -21.04 17.38 9.70
C THR A 335 -21.13 18.83 10.17
N GLY A 336 -22.11 19.59 9.67
CA GLY A 336 -22.36 20.98 10.09
C GLY A 336 -21.14 21.89 9.92
N ASP A 337 -20.83 22.69 10.94
CA ASP A 337 -19.74 23.67 10.95
C ASP A 337 -18.35 23.02 10.77
N GLY A 338 -18.19 21.76 11.20
CA GLY A 338 -16.96 20.99 11.01
C GLY A 338 -16.64 20.80 9.52
N SER A 339 -17.65 20.53 8.69
CA SER A 339 -17.47 20.35 7.23
C SER A 339 -16.93 21.61 6.55
N VAL A 340 -17.35 22.79 7.03
CA VAL A 340 -16.89 24.10 6.53
C VAL A 340 -15.45 24.36 6.97
N ALA A 341 -15.09 24.00 8.21
CA ALA A 341 -13.73 24.16 8.72
C ALA A 341 -12.73 23.28 7.95
N PHE A 342 -13.07 22.02 7.68
CA PHE A 342 -12.21 21.13 6.88
C PHE A 342 -12.09 21.57 5.42
N ALA A 343 -13.18 22.01 4.80
CA ALA A 343 -13.13 22.55 3.44
C ALA A 343 -12.20 23.77 3.34
N ARG A 344 -12.22 24.68 4.34
CA ARG A 344 -11.28 25.82 4.40
C ARG A 344 -9.82 25.40 4.59
N ALA A 345 -9.58 24.25 5.21
CA ALA A 345 -8.26 23.67 5.38
C ALA A 345 -7.78 22.89 4.15
N GLY A 346 -8.54 22.89 3.05
CA GLY A 346 -8.15 22.26 1.79
C GLY A 346 -8.49 20.77 1.68
N PHE A 347 -9.31 20.23 2.60
CA PHE A 347 -9.83 18.87 2.46
C PHE A 347 -10.90 18.84 1.36
N ASP A 348 -10.69 18.00 0.36
CA ASP A 348 -11.66 17.81 -0.72
C ASP A 348 -12.87 17.01 -0.23
N TRP A 349 -14.04 17.32 -0.78
CA TRP A 349 -15.26 16.59 -0.48
C TRP A 349 -15.23 15.27 -1.24
N ASP A 350 -15.11 14.17 -0.51
CA ASP A 350 -15.31 12.84 -1.10
C ASP A 350 -16.80 12.70 -1.48
N ARG A 351 -17.13 12.90 -2.76
CA ARG A 351 -18.49 12.73 -3.31
C ARG A 351 -18.82 11.24 -3.53
N GLY A 352 -18.38 10.38 -2.62
CA GLY A 352 -18.68 8.95 -2.65
C GLY A 352 -20.19 8.70 -2.67
N ALA A 353 -20.64 7.88 -3.60
CA ALA A 353 -22.03 7.42 -3.73
C ALA A 353 -22.54 6.84 -2.39
N PRO A 354 -23.82 7.00 -2.06
CA PRO A 354 -24.38 6.47 -0.82
C PRO A 354 -24.18 4.95 -0.74
N GLU A 355 -23.71 4.48 0.42
CA GLU A 355 -23.57 3.06 0.77
C GLU A 355 -24.87 2.26 0.61
#